data_AF-A0A512DFY7-F1
#
_entry.id   AF-A0A512DFY7-F1
#
_cell.length_a   1.000
_cell.length_b   1.000
_cell.length_c   1.000
_cell.angle_alpha   90.00
_cell.angle_beta   90.00
_cell.angle_gamma   90.00
#
_symmetry.space_group_name_H-M   'P 1'
#
loop_
_entity.id
_entity.type
_entity.pdbx_description
1 polymer ?
#
loop_
_entity_poly.entity_id
_entity_poly.type
_entity_poly.pdbx_seq_one_letter_code
_entity_poly.pdbx_strand_id
1 'polypeptide(L)'
;MHPHPGPLPTVQRGAGEPPHTENRGTTGRPDLAERRDGRVVAAAWVLTVVLSGLPMIVLAAVAGRPPASLSVWVLLGVIPLVAVAWIWPPSRPLRSYSVVMLAAFCVGYVLQPVLAASLRGAGPVLIQLLVSRTVVVLLALVLAASLVKGLGLTRHQAFVAPGDLTARTRLRWPGTQRRVSWAVVATSAALVIFALVAAAGSPASGLGATPLRDVLPWTPVILACAAFNAFGEEVIYRSGPLATVVGVVGPTQAVLLTSLWFGLAHYVGSVPDGLGGVVASGGLALLLGRAMLATRGVAWPWLVHVAIDTAVFVSIALATV
;
A
#
# COMPACT_ATOMS: atom_id res chain seq x y z
N MET A 1 -9.07 30.80 -92.98
CA MET A 1 -9.47 29.38 -92.99
C MET A 1 -9.63 28.92 -91.54
N HIS A 2 -10.86 28.88 -91.05
CA HIS A 2 -11.22 28.21 -89.80
C HIS A 2 -11.42 26.71 -90.09
N PRO A 3 -11.03 25.86 -89.14
CA PRO A 3 -12.00 24.91 -88.62
C PRO A 3 -12.06 24.92 -87.09
N HIS A 4 -13.29 24.75 -86.60
CA HIS A 4 -13.70 24.58 -85.22
C HIS A 4 -13.10 23.32 -84.55
N PRO A 5 -12.76 23.36 -83.25
CA PRO A 5 -12.56 22.16 -82.45
C PRO A 5 -13.91 21.58 -81.98
N GLY A 6 -14.06 20.25 -82.14
CA GLY A 6 -15.24 19.49 -81.73
C GLY A 6 -15.37 19.29 -80.22
N PRO A 7 -16.53 18.78 -79.75
CA PRO A 7 -16.87 18.71 -78.34
C PRO A 7 -16.23 17.52 -77.62
N LEU A 8 -15.85 17.74 -76.35
CA LEU A 8 -15.36 16.74 -75.41
C LEU A 8 -16.49 15.79 -74.94
N PRO A 9 -16.18 14.53 -74.62
CA PRO A 9 -17.17 13.54 -74.23
C PRO A 9 -17.68 13.69 -72.79
N THR A 10 -18.97 13.42 -72.64
CA THR A 10 -19.80 13.40 -71.45
C THR A 10 -19.35 12.35 -70.44
N VAL A 11 -18.95 12.78 -69.24
CA VAL A 11 -18.72 11.87 -68.09
C VAL A 11 -20.07 11.54 -67.45
N GLN A 12 -20.43 10.25 -67.47
CA GLN A 12 -21.57 9.69 -66.77
C GLN A 12 -21.45 9.90 -65.25
N ARG A 13 -22.44 10.57 -64.65
CA ARG A 13 -22.64 10.57 -63.19
C ARG A 13 -23.24 9.23 -62.76
N GLY A 14 -22.41 8.39 -62.14
CA GLY A 14 -22.87 7.24 -61.36
C GLY A 14 -23.54 7.71 -60.08
N ALA A 15 -24.80 7.34 -59.91
CA ALA A 15 -25.54 7.44 -58.67
C ALA A 15 -25.06 6.36 -57.67
N GLY A 16 -24.86 6.74 -56.40
CA GLY A 16 -24.61 5.78 -55.34
C GLY A 16 -23.76 6.29 -54.18
N GLU A 17 -24.13 7.41 -53.55
CA GLU A 17 -23.64 7.75 -52.22
C GLU A 17 -24.67 7.27 -51.18
N PRO A 18 -24.29 6.41 -50.21
CA PRO A 18 -25.16 6.04 -49.10
C PRO A 18 -25.26 7.19 -48.09
N PRO A 19 -26.39 7.34 -47.38
CA PRO A 19 -26.60 8.45 -46.46
C PRO A 19 -25.64 8.35 -45.26
N HIS A 20 -24.84 9.40 -45.10
CA HIS A 20 -24.13 9.70 -43.86
C HIS A 20 -25.15 9.84 -42.73
N THR A 21 -25.19 8.84 -41.86
CA THR A 21 -25.88 8.94 -40.57
C THR A 21 -25.05 9.84 -39.66
N GLU A 22 -25.45 11.10 -39.59
CA GLU A 22 -24.95 12.10 -38.65
C GLU A 22 -25.32 11.64 -37.24
N ASN A 23 -24.41 10.94 -36.56
CA ASN A 23 -24.57 10.50 -35.19
C ASN A 23 -24.41 11.70 -34.23
N ARG A 24 -25.40 12.59 -34.21
CA ARG A 24 -25.59 13.59 -33.16
C ARG A 24 -26.28 12.93 -31.98
N GLY A 25 -25.48 12.39 -31.07
CA GLY A 25 -26.01 11.80 -29.84
C GLY A 25 -24.93 11.67 -28.78
N THR A 26 -25.05 12.50 -27.74
CA THR A 26 -24.41 12.34 -26.41
C THR A 26 -22.94 12.73 -26.28
N THR A 27 -22.66 14.04 -26.27
CA THR A 27 -21.63 14.60 -25.39
C THR A 27 -22.12 14.54 -23.93
N GLY A 28 -22.31 13.31 -23.44
CA GLY A 28 -22.47 13.07 -22.02
C GLY A 28 -21.12 13.31 -21.35
N ARG A 29 -20.92 14.52 -20.81
CA ARG A 29 -19.97 14.69 -19.71
C ARG A 29 -20.42 13.75 -18.59
N PRO A 30 -19.64 12.75 -18.15
CA PRO A 30 -19.90 12.13 -16.86
C PRO A 30 -19.31 13.08 -15.80
N ASP A 31 -19.97 14.22 -15.61
CA ASP A 31 -19.74 15.07 -14.43
C ASP A 31 -20.78 14.69 -13.38
N LEU A 32 -20.68 13.45 -12.91
CA LEU A 32 -21.29 12.99 -11.68
C LEU A 32 -20.25 12.08 -11.05
N ALA A 33 -19.51 12.64 -10.09
CA ALA A 33 -18.98 11.84 -9.00
C ALA A 33 -20.17 11.05 -8.45
N GLU A 34 -20.27 9.80 -8.87
CA GLU A 34 -21.27 8.84 -8.42
C GLU A 34 -21.35 8.99 -6.90
N ARG A 35 -22.49 9.49 -6.39
CA ARG A 35 -22.65 9.74 -4.96
C ARG A 35 -22.48 8.40 -4.27
N ARG A 36 -21.27 8.16 -3.77
CA ARG A 36 -20.94 6.93 -3.07
C ARG A 36 -21.86 6.82 -1.87
N ASP A 37 -22.40 5.63 -1.66
CA ASP A 37 -23.24 5.39 -0.49
C ASP A 37 -22.41 5.64 0.77
N GLY A 38 -22.75 6.72 1.49
CA GLY A 38 -22.07 7.12 2.72
C GLY A 38 -22.09 6.01 3.77
N ARG A 39 -23.08 5.10 3.73
CA ARG A 39 -23.15 3.94 4.62
C ARG A 39 -22.06 2.93 4.34
N VAL A 40 -21.74 2.68 3.07
CA VAL A 40 -20.65 1.78 2.66
C VAL A 40 -19.30 2.36 3.08
N VAL A 41 -19.10 3.67 2.87
CA VAL A 41 -17.86 4.35 3.31
C VAL A 41 -17.72 4.29 4.83
N ALA A 42 -18.78 4.57 5.59
CA ALA A 42 -18.77 4.46 7.05
C ALA A 42 -18.50 3.02 7.51
N ALA A 43 -19.11 2.02 6.87
CA ALA A 43 -18.87 0.62 7.16
C ALA A 43 -17.39 0.23 6.94
N ALA A 44 -16.76 0.74 5.86
CA ALA A 44 -15.34 0.51 5.61
C ALA A 44 -14.47 1.09 6.73
N TRP A 45 -14.73 2.32 7.17
CA TRP A 45 -14.00 2.94 8.31
C TRP A 45 -14.16 2.15 9.61
N VAL A 46 -15.38 1.76 9.95
CA VAL A 46 -15.63 0.93 11.16
C VAL A 46 -14.86 -0.38 11.07
N LEU A 47 -14.94 -1.06 9.93
CA LEU A 47 -14.23 -2.31 9.69
C LEU A 47 -12.71 -2.13 9.81
N THR A 48 -12.14 -1.09 9.21
CA THR A 48 -10.71 -0.77 9.31
C THR A 48 -10.29 -0.53 10.75
N VAL A 49 -11.05 0.25 11.51
CA VAL A 49 -10.74 0.55 12.92
C VAL A 49 -10.83 -0.71 13.77
N VAL A 50 -11.88 -1.53 13.59
CA VAL A 50 -12.06 -2.79 14.33
C VAL A 50 -10.96 -3.81 14.00
N LEU A 51 -10.51 -3.87 12.74
CA LEU A 51 -9.42 -4.75 12.29
C LEU A 51 -8.03 -4.10 12.36
N SER A 52 -7.90 -2.99 13.10
CA SER A 52 -6.61 -2.33 13.34
C SER A 52 -6.01 -2.69 14.69
N GLY A 53 -4.88 -2.08 15.01
CA GLY A 53 -4.31 -2.12 16.37
C GLY A 53 -5.12 -1.35 17.41
N LEU A 54 -6.05 -0.46 17.02
CA LEU A 54 -6.74 0.43 17.95
C LEU A 54 -7.49 -0.29 19.08
N PRO A 55 -8.28 -1.36 18.83
CA PRO A 55 -8.96 -2.07 19.92
C PRO A 55 -7.96 -2.65 20.93
N MET A 56 -6.80 -3.12 20.46
CA MET A 56 -5.74 -3.62 21.32
C MET A 56 -5.11 -2.50 22.15
N ILE A 57 -4.86 -1.34 21.54
CA ILE A 57 -4.31 -0.15 22.21
C ILE A 57 -5.25 0.35 23.31
N VAL A 58 -6.55 0.47 23.00
CA VAL A 58 -7.56 0.92 23.96
C VAL A 58 -7.71 -0.07 25.11
N LEU A 59 -7.82 -1.37 24.80
CA LEU A 59 -7.96 -2.40 25.83
C LEU A 59 -6.72 -2.47 26.73
N ALA A 60 -5.52 -2.33 26.16
CA ALA A 60 -4.27 -2.25 26.91
C ALA A 60 -4.24 -1.06 27.87
N ALA A 61 -4.65 0.12 27.40
CA ALA A 61 -4.72 1.33 28.22
C ALA A 61 -5.71 1.19 29.38
N VAL A 62 -6.90 0.62 29.13
CA VAL A 62 -7.93 0.41 30.16
C VAL A 62 -7.52 -0.69 31.16
N ALA A 63 -6.93 -1.78 30.67
CA ALA A 63 -6.54 -2.92 31.51
C ALA A 63 -5.22 -2.72 32.25
N GLY A 64 -4.46 -1.66 31.95
CA GLY A 64 -3.10 -1.46 32.48
C GLY A 64 -2.13 -2.57 32.08
N ARG A 65 -2.33 -3.18 30.90
CA ARG A 65 -1.55 -4.33 30.40
C ARG A 65 -0.86 -4.00 29.08
N PRO A 66 0.28 -4.64 28.76
CA PRO A 66 0.93 -4.45 27.47
C PRO A 66 0.04 -4.97 26.32
N PRO A 67 -0.08 -4.25 25.19
CA PRO A 67 -0.92 -4.65 24.05
C PRO A 67 -0.70 -6.07 23.56
N ALA A 68 0.55 -6.53 23.49
CA ALA A 68 0.90 -7.87 23.03
C ALA A 68 0.21 -9.01 23.81
N SER A 69 -0.13 -8.79 25.08
CA SER A 69 -0.81 -9.79 25.92
C SER A 69 -2.31 -9.95 25.61
N LEU A 70 -2.87 -9.07 24.77
CA LEU A 70 -4.29 -8.96 24.51
C LEU A 70 -4.70 -9.40 23.10
N SER A 71 -3.76 -9.83 22.26
CA SER A 71 -4.00 -10.14 20.84
C SER A 71 -5.08 -11.20 20.62
N VAL A 72 -5.08 -12.28 21.42
CA VAL A 72 -6.10 -13.34 21.33
C VAL A 72 -7.49 -12.84 21.73
N TRP A 73 -7.58 -11.98 22.75
CA TRP A 73 -8.85 -11.41 23.19
C TRP A 73 -9.44 -10.45 22.16
N VAL A 74 -8.58 -9.66 21.51
CA VAL A 74 -9.00 -8.81 20.40
C VAL A 74 -9.49 -9.66 19.24
N LEU A 75 -8.80 -10.75 18.87
CA LEU A 75 -9.28 -11.65 17.81
C LEU A 75 -10.67 -12.20 18.12
N LEU A 76 -10.90 -12.66 19.36
CA LEU A 76 -12.21 -13.18 19.79
C LEU A 76 -13.31 -12.09 19.75
N GLY A 77 -12.98 -10.83 20.05
CA GLY A 77 -13.93 -9.72 19.95
C GLY A 77 -14.20 -9.25 18.52
N VAL A 78 -13.21 -9.38 17.63
CA VAL A 78 -13.29 -8.94 16.24
C VAL A 78 -14.10 -9.91 15.37
N ILE A 79 -14.02 -11.22 15.64
CA ILE A 79 -14.76 -12.23 14.85
C ILE A 79 -16.27 -11.98 14.81
N PRO A 80 -16.98 -11.77 15.94
CA PRO A 80 -18.39 -11.42 15.94
C PRO A 80 -18.70 -10.13 15.19
N LEU A 81 -17.83 -9.12 15.31
CA LEU A 81 -18.03 -7.83 14.62
C LEU A 81 -17.90 -7.98 13.11
N VAL A 82 -16.95 -8.78 12.63
CA VAL A 82 -16.82 -9.12 11.21
C VAL A 82 -18.00 -9.98 10.74
N ALA A 83 -18.49 -10.91 11.57
CA ALA A 83 -19.67 -11.72 11.25
C ALA A 83 -20.95 -10.87 11.14
N VAL A 84 -21.15 -9.93 12.07
CA VAL A 84 -22.26 -8.96 12.01
C VAL A 84 -22.13 -8.07 10.80
N ALA A 85 -20.92 -7.58 10.51
CA ALA A 85 -20.65 -6.84 9.28
C ALA A 85 -21.11 -7.68 8.08
N TRP A 86 -20.78 -8.97 8.00
CA TRP A 86 -21.12 -9.84 6.87
C TRP A 86 -22.63 -10.00 6.60
N ILE A 87 -23.46 -9.90 7.65
CA ILE A 87 -24.92 -10.03 7.57
C ILE A 87 -25.56 -8.68 7.14
N TRP A 88 -24.92 -7.56 7.46
CA TRP A 88 -25.44 -6.22 7.19
C TRP A 88 -25.38 -5.86 5.68
N PRO A 89 -26.51 -5.61 4.99
CA PRO A 89 -26.51 -5.44 3.53
C PRO A 89 -25.55 -4.36 2.96
N PRO A 90 -25.35 -3.18 3.60
CA PRO A 90 -24.40 -2.18 3.14
C PRO A 90 -22.93 -2.64 3.13
N SER A 91 -22.57 -3.69 3.86
CA SER A 91 -21.18 -4.19 3.88
C SER A 91 -20.88 -5.17 2.74
N ARG A 92 -21.89 -5.65 2.00
CA ARG A 92 -21.72 -6.69 0.98
C ARG A 92 -20.59 -6.37 -0.02
N PRO A 93 -20.42 -5.12 -0.49
CA PRO A 93 -19.29 -4.75 -1.35
C PRO A 93 -17.91 -4.87 -0.67
N LEU A 94 -17.85 -4.86 0.66
CA LEU A 94 -16.64 -4.90 1.47
C LEU A 94 -16.21 -6.32 1.89
N ARG A 95 -16.86 -7.38 1.40
CA ARG A 95 -16.55 -8.76 1.82
C ARG A 95 -15.09 -9.14 1.54
N SER A 96 -14.62 -8.91 0.31
CA SER A 96 -13.22 -9.18 -0.04
C SER A 96 -12.25 -8.34 0.79
N TYR A 97 -12.59 -7.07 1.04
CA TYR A 97 -11.80 -6.19 1.90
C TYR A 97 -11.74 -6.72 3.34
N SER A 98 -12.87 -7.18 3.89
CA SER A 98 -12.97 -7.76 5.24
C SER A 98 -12.09 -9.00 5.40
N VAL A 99 -12.13 -9.91 4.42
CA VAL A 99 -11.32 -11.13 4.43
C VAL A 99 -9.83 -10.80 4.36
N VAL A 100 -9.42 -9.88 3.48
CA VAL A 100 -8.01 -9.46 3.36
C VAL A 100 -7.53 -8.78 4.64
N MET A 101 -8.33 -7.86 5.20
CA MET A 101 -8.01 -7.17 6.46
C MET A 101 -7.89 -8.16 7.64
N LEU A 102 -8.79 -9.16 7.72
CA LEU A 102 -8.72 -10.20 8.74
C LEU A 102 -7.47 -11.09 8.57
N ALA A 103 -7.14 -11.49 7.35
CA ALA A 103 -5.93 -12.26 7.08
C ALA A 103 -4.68 -11.48 7.50
N ALA A 104 -4.59 -10.22 7.12
CA ALA A 104 -3.49 -9.33 7.52
C ALA A 104 -3.44 -9.09 9.03
N PHE A 105 -4.59 -8.93 9.69
CA PHE A 105 -4.67 -8.84 11.15
C PHE A 105 -4.07 -10.10 11.81
N CYS A 106 -4.46 -11.29 11.35
CA CYS A 106 -3.90 -12.54 11.85
C CYS A 106 -2.38 -12.63 11.64
N VAL A 107 -1.87 -12.17 10.49
CA VAL A 107 -0.42 -12.15 10.24
C VAL A 107 0.28 -11.19 11.21
N GLY A 108 -0.18 -9.95 11.32
CA GLY A 108 0.48 -8.90 12.11
C GLY A 108 0.36 -9.09 13.62
N TYR A 109 -0.81 -9.47 14.11
CA TYR A 109 -1.13 -9.45 15.55
C TYR A 109 -1.14 -10.83 16.21
N VAL A 110 -1.15 -11.91 15.43
CA VAL A 110 -1.15 -13.28 15.99
C VAL A 110 0.13 -14.01 15.58
N LEU A 111 0.36 -14.16 14.28
CA LEU A 111 1.46 -14.99 13.77
C LEU A 111 2.83 -14.36 14.05
N GLN A 112 3.02 -13.07 13.76
CA GLN A 112 4.31 -12.42 13.99
C GLN A 112 4.76 -12.47 15.46
N PRO A 113 3.91 -12.16 16.47
CA PRO A 113 4.28 -12.32 17.87
C PRO A 113 4.64 -13.77 18.25
N VAL A 114 3.90 -14.75 17.76
CA VAL A 114 4.19 -16.18 18.00
C VAL A 114 5.53 -16.58 17.39
N LEU A 115 5.79 -16.16 16.14
CA LEU A 115 7.04 -16.42 15.45
C LEU A 115 8.22 -15.76 16.18
N ALA A 116 8.08 -14.49 16.56
CA ALA A 116 9.09 -13.78 17.34
C ALA A 116 9.37 -14.44 18.70
N ALA A 117 8.34 -14.95 19.37
CA ALA A 117 8.51 -15.71 20.61
C ALA A 117 9.25 -17.03 20.37
N SER A 118 8.94 -17.77 19.29
CA SER A 118 9.59 -19.05 18.96
C SER A 118 11.05 -18.91 18.52
N LEU A 119 11.44 -17.78 17.94
CA LEU A 119 12.81 -17.52 17.48
C LEU A 119 13.70 -16.92 18.56
N ARG A 120 13.13 -16.53 19.71
CA ARG A 120 13.86 -15.86 20.79
C ARG A 120 15.03 -16.72 21.27
N GLY A 121 16.24 -16.19 21.12
CA GLY A 121 17.47 -16.88 21.53
C GLY A 121 18.02 -17.87 20.51
N ALA A 122 17.40 -18.03 19.34
CA ALA A 122 17.83 -18.97 18.29
C ALA A 122 19.01 -18.46 17.43
N GLY A 123 19.84 -17.55 17.94
CA GLY A 123 21.01 -17.00 17.24
C GLY A 123 21.03 -15.47 17.17
N PRO A 124 21.84 -14.88 16.26
CA PRO A 124 21.94 -13.43 16.11
C PRO A 124 20.59 -12.77 15.77
N VAL A 125 20.33 -11.59 16.33
CA VAL A 125 19.04 -10.88 16.17
C VAL A 125 18.70 -10.64 14.70
N LEU A 126 19.68 -10.25 13.88
CA LEU A 126 19.48 -10.04 12.44
C LEU A 126 19.05 -11.31 11.69
N ILE A 127 19.53 -12.49 12.12
CA ILE A 127 19.13 -13.76 11.51
C ILE A 127 17.69 -14.12 11.92
N GLN A 128 17.32 -13.93 13.19
CA GLN A 128 15.94 -14.12 13.65
C GLN A 128 14.98 -13.20 12.88
N LEU A 129 15.37 -11.94 12.66
CA LEU A 129 14.61 -10.99 11.86
C LEU A 129 14.49 -11.46 10.40
N LEU A 130 15.57 -11.89 9.77
CA LEU A 130 15.54 -12.40 8.40
C LEU A 130 14.57 -13.59 8.25
N VAL A 131 14.61 -14.56 9.17
CA VAL A 131 13.67 -15.69 9.18
C VAL A 131 12.23 -15.18 9.32
N SER A 132 11.97 -14.29 10.26
CA SER A 132 10.65 -13.69 10.44
C SER A 132 10.15 -12.98 9.18
N ARG A 133 10.99 -12.17 8.52
CA ARG A 133 10.60 -11.44 7.30
C ARG A 133 10.44 -12.36 6.10
N THR A 134 11.20 -13.45 6.04
CA THR A 134 11.00 -14.49 5.01
C THR A 134 9.61 -15.12 5.12
N VAL A 135 9.15 -15.47 6.33
CA VAL A 135 7.79 -15.98 6.54
C VAL A 135 6.73 -14.96 6.10
N VAL A 136 6.92 -13.68 6.44
CA VAL A 136 5.99 -12.62 6.03
C VAL A 136 5.95 -12.46 4.50
N VAL A 137 7.09 -12.54 3.81
CA VAL A 137 7.13 -12.52 2.34
C VAL A 137 6.39 -13.70 1.74
N LEU A 138 6.55 -14.91 2.26
CA LEU A 138 5.81 -16.09 1.77
C LEU A 138 4.29 -15.88 1.90
N LEU A 139 3.84 -15.31 3.02
CA LEU A 139 2.42 -14.99 3.23
C LEU A 139 1.93 -13.87 2.32
N ALA A 140 2.74 -12.84 2.10
CA ALA A 140 2.47 -11.81 1.11
C ALA A 140 2.32 -12.39 -0.31
N LEU A 141 3.17 -13.34 -0.70
CA LEU A 141 3.06 -14.03 -1.99
C LEU A 141 1.77 -14.86 -2.07
N VAL A 142 1.37 -15.54 -0.99
CA VAL A 142 0.08 -16.25 -0.92
C VAL A 142 -1.09 -15.28 -1.07
N LEU A 143 -1.06 -14.14 -0.37
CA LEU A 143 -2.07 -13.10 -0.51
C LEU A 143 -2.11 -12.56 -1.95
N ALA A 144 -0.96 -12.19 -2.53
CA ALA A 144 -0.87 -11.75 -3.92
C ALA A 144 -1.45 -12.77 -4.91
N ALA A 145 -1.12 -14.06 -4.73
CA ALA A 145 -1.67 -15.14 -5.53
C ALA A 145 -3.20 -15.28 -5.34
N SER A 146 -3.71 -15.13 -4.12
CA SER A 146 -5.14 -15.18 -3.83
C SER A 146 -5.92 -14.03 -4.46
N LEU A 147 -5.34 -12.83 -4.52
CA LEU A 147 -5.95 -11.67 -5.21
C LEU A 147 -6.04 -11.94 -6.72
N VAL A 148 -4.96 -12.47 -7.32
CA VAL A 148 -4.90 -12.69 -8.76
C VAL A 148 -5.74 -13.89 -9.19
N LYS A 149 -5.54 -15.04 -8.56
CA LYS A 149 -6.20 -16.30 -8.93
C LYS A 149 -7.56 -16.47 -8.28
N GLY A 150 -7.71 -16.09 -7.01
CA GLY A 150 -8.95 -16.28 -6.25
C GLY A 150 -10.00 -15.21 -6.54
N LEU A 151 -9.59 -13.94 -6.68
CA LEU A 151 -10.50 -12.83 -7.01
C LEU A 151 -10.49 -12.45 -8.50
N GLY A 152 -9.71 -13.15 -9.32
CA GLY A 152 -9.62 -12.89 -10.77
C GLY A 152 -9.01 -11.53 -11.13
N LEU A 153 -8.27 -10.89 -10.23
CA LEU A 153 -7.65 -9.60 -10.50
C LEU A 153 -6.42 -9.75 -11.40
N THR A 154 -6.23 -8.82 -12.33
CA THR A 154 -4.94 -8.68 -13.00
C THR A 154 -3.86 -8.24 -12.01
N ARG A 155 -2.58 -8.51 -12.32
CA ARG A 155 -1.45 -8.08 -11.46
C ARG A 155 -1.42 -6.58 -11.18
N HIS A 156 -1.89 -5.75 -12.12
CA HIS A 156 -2.00 -4.31 -11.97
C HIS A 156 -3.22 -3.87 -11.14
N GLN A 157 -4.35 -4.58 -11.22
CA GLN A 157 -5.49 -4.35 -10.32
C GLN A 157 -5.19 -4.77 -8.88
N ALA A 158 -4.41 -5.84 -8.71
CA ALA A 158 -3.91 -6.29 -7.42
C ALA A 158 -2.72 -5.49 -6.90
N PHE A 159 -2.17 -4.54 -7.68
CA PHE A 159 -0.97 -3.76 -7.33
C PHE A 159 0.25 -4.61 -6.94
N VAL A 160 0.44 -5.75 -7.59
CA VAL A 160 1.61 -6.64 -7.39
C VAL A 160 2.54 -6.68 -8.60
N ALA A 161 2.21 -5.95 -9.66
CA ALA A 161 3.12 -5.64 -10.75
C ALA A 161 4.01 -4.43 -10.41
N PRO A 162 5.14 -4.21 -11.11
CA PRO A 162 5.98 -3.03 -10.91
C PRO A 162 5.21 -1.71 -11.12
N GLY A 163 4.28 -1.67 -12.09
CA GLY A 163 3.53 -0.47 -12.46
C GLY A 163 4.28 0.42 -13.46
N ASP A 164 3.70 1.56 -13.79
CA ASP A 164 4.30 2.60 -14.62
C ASP A 164 5.23 3.49 -13.78
N LEU A 165 6.54 3.25 -13.87
CA LEU A 165 7.55 4.02 -13.14
C LEU A 165 7.67 5.47 -13.62
N THR A 166 7.15 5.78 -14.82
CA THR A 166 7.18 7.10 -15.42
C THR A 166 5.92 7.93 -15.12
N ALA A 167 4.96 7.34 -14.40
CA ALA A 167 3.71 7.98 -14.04
C ALA A 167 3.93 9.33 -13.38
N ARG A 168 3.04 10.29 -13.68
CA ARG A 168 3.12 11.66 -13.16
C ARG A 168 2.19 11.85 -11.98
N THR A 169 2.65 12.67 -11.04
CA THR A 169 1.85 13.12 -9.91
C THR A 169 0.82 14.16 -10.35
N ARG A 170 -0.06 14.58 -9.43
CA ARG A 170 -0.93 15.76 -9.63
C ARG A 170 -0.20 17.08 -9.34
N LEU A 171 0.99 17.03 -8.74
CA LEU A 171 1.81 18.19 -8.41
C LEU A 171 2.43 18.75 -9.69
N ARG A 172 2.58 20.07 -9.74
CA ARG A 172 3.22 20.79 -10.85
C ARG A 172 4.50 21.45 -10.35
N TRP A 173 5.50 21.53 -11.22
CA TRP A 173 6.69 22.32 -10.94
C TRP A 173 6.32 23.80 -10.76
N PRO A 174 6.88 24.51 -9.76
CA PRO A 174 6.63 25.93 -9.57
C PRO A 174 6.87 26.72 -10.87
N GLY A 175 5.95 27.61 -11.21
CA GLY A 175 6.05 28.43 -12.43
C GLY A 175 5.84 27.69 -13.75
N THR A 176 5.47 26.40 -13.76
CA THR A 176 5.23 25.66 -15.00
C THR A 176 3.92 24.87 -14.99
N GLN A 177 3.45 24.49 -16.18
CA GLN A 177 2.33 23.56 -16.31
C GLN A 177 2.75 22.08 -16.20
N ARG A 178 4.06 21.78 -16.14
CA ARG A 178 4.59 20.40 -16.17
C ARG A 178 4.33 19.71 -14.84
N ARG A 179 3.69 18.55 -14.90
CA ARG A 179 3.50 17.67 -13.74
C ARG A 179 4.80 16.99 -13.35
N VAL A 180 5.07 16.91 -12.05
CA VAL A 180 6.24 16.25 -11.47
C VAL A 180 6.08 14.73 -11.60
N SER A 181 7.13 14.01 -11.99
CA SER A 181 7.11 12.55 -12.08
C SER A 181 7.18 11.89 -10.70
N TRP A 182 6.62 10.69 -10.58
CA TRP A 182 6.81 9.90 -9.36
C TRP A 182 8.26 9.51 -9.14
N ALA A 183 9.07 9.37 -10.19
CA ALA A 183 10.51 9.14 -10.04
C ALA A 183 11.20 10.22 -9.20
N VAL A 184 10.88 11.50 -9.43
CA VAL A 184 11.43 12.59 -8.63
C VAL A 184 10.89 12.53 -7.21
N VAL A 185 9.56 12.47 -7.04
CA VAL A 185 8.94 12.51 -5.70
C VAL A 185 9.36 11.32 -4.84
N ALA A 186 9.33 10.10 -5.39
CA ALA A 186 9.69 8.88 -4.69
C ALA A 186 11.18 8.84 -4.34
N THR A 187 12.06 9.22 -5.28
CA THR A 187 13.51 9.25 -4.99
C THR A 187 13.85 10.30 -3.94
N SER A 188 13.29 11.51 -4.04
CA SER A 188 13.47 12.54 -3.01
C SER A 188 12.93 12.10 -1.66
N ALA A 189 11.75 11.48 -1.62
CA ALA A 189 11.18 10.95 -0.39
C ALA A 189 12.04 9.84 0.22
N ALA A 190 12.53 8.89 -0.60
CA ALA A 190 13.43 7.84 -0.14
C ALA A 190 14.68 8.42 0.52
N LEU A 191 15.36 9.38 -0.12
CA LEU A 191 16.57 10.00 0.41
C LEU A 191 16.31 10.80 1.69
N VAL A 192 15.28 11.65 1.70
CA VAL A 192 14.96 12.51 2.85
C VAL A 192 14.51 11.68 4.04
N ILE A 193 13.60 10.73 3.85
CA ILE A 193 13.08 9.92 4.95
C ILE A 193 14.15 8.95 5.44
N PHE A 194 14.95 8.35 4.55
CA PHE A 194 16.13 7.56 4.95
C PHE A 194 17.05 8.37 5.86
N ALA A 195 17.42 9.59 5.46
CA ALA A 195 18.30 10.44 6.25
C ALA A 195 17.68 10.80 7.61
N LEU A 196 16.39 11.12 7.65
CA LEU A 196 15.68 11.41 8.90
C LEU A 196 15.63 10.19 9.83
N VAL A 197 15.34 9.00 9.32
CA VAL A 197 15.30 7.76 10.11
C VAL A 197 16.69 7.34 10.57
N ALA A 198 17.70 7.44 9.71
CA ALA A 198 19.10 7.19 10.10
C ALA A 198 19.57 8.17 11.19
N ALA A 199 19.20 9.45 11.06
CA ALA A 199 19.54 10.48 12.05
C ALA A 199 18.78 10.29 13.37
N ALA A 200 17.52 9.84 13.34
CA ALA A 200 16.73 9.54 14.53
C ALA A 200 17.14 8.22 15.22
N GLY A 201 17.59 7.23 14.43
CA GLY A 201 18.11 5.97 14.92
C GLY A 201 19.44 6.11 15.65
N SER A 202 20.31 7.03 15.20
CA SER A 202 21.65 7.24 15.77
C SER A 202 21.68 7.65 17.26
N PRO A 203 20.77 8.50 17.78
CA PRO A 203 20.65 8.76 19.21
C PRO A 203 20.01 7.61 19.98
N ALA A 204 19.04 6.90 19.38
CA ALA A 204 18.24 5.86 20.01
C ALA A 204 18.98 4.53 20.18
N SER A 205 19.95 4.23 19.30
CA SER A 205 20.85 3.09 19.49
C SER A 205 21.77 3.27 20.70
N GLY A 206 21.88 4.49 21.23
CA GLY A 206 23.05 4.91 22.00
C GLY A 206 24.27 4.80 21.09
N LEU A 207 25.01 5.88 20.84
CA LEU A 207 26.31 5.75 20.20
C LEU A 207 27.32 5.09 21.17
N GLY A 208 27.02 3.85 21.59
CA GLY A 208 27.88 2.93 22.28
C GLY A 208 28.53 2.00 21.25
N ALA A 209 29.70 2.43 20.78
CA ALA A 209 30.87 1.58 20.58
C ALA A 209 30.88 0.41 19.55
N THR A 210 29.91 0.21 18.65
CA THR A 210 30.13 -0.66 17.47
C THR A 210 30.50 0.18 16.24
N PRO A 211 31.78 0.21 15.83
CA PRO A 211 32.21 0.84 14.59
C PRO A 211 31.43 0.34 13.38
N LEU A 212 31.13 1.24 12.43
CA LEU A 212 30.44 0.89 11.19
C LEU A 212 31.11 -0.28 10.43
N ARG A 213 32.43 -0.43 10.58
CA ARG A 213 33.20 -1.53 9.98
C ARG A 213 32.73 -2.92 10.42
N ASP A 214 32.20 -3.04 11.63
CA ASP A 214 31.74 -4.30 12.22
C ASP A 214 30.31 -4.64 11.74
N VAL A 215 29.57 -3.64 11.27
CA VAL A 215 28.27 -3.79 10.61
C VAL A 215 28.41 -4.15 9.12
N LEU A 216 29.50 -3.75 8.46
CA LEU A 216 29.69 -3.98 7.01
C LEU A 216 29.50 -5.46 6.60
N PRO A 217 30.00 -6.48 7.33
CA PRO A 217 29.76 -7.88 6.99
C PRO A 217 28.28 -8.29 6.99
N TRP A 218 27.45 -7.58 7.76
CA TRP A 218 26.01 -7.83 7.87
C TRP A 218 25.18 -7.15 6.78
N THR A 219 25.79 -6.34 5.91
CA THR A 219 25.09 -5.61 4.83
C THR A 219 24.16 -6.49 4.00
N PRO A 220 24.54 -7.70 3.55
CA PRO A 220 23.63 -8.56 2.79
C PRO A 220 22.37 -8.95 3.59
N VAL A 221 22.52 -9.25 4.88
CA VAL A 221 21.40 -9.62 5.77
C VAL A 221 20.50 -8.42 6.04
N ILE A 222 21.08 -7.24 6.27
CA ILE A 222 20.37 -5.97 6.48
C ILE A 222 19.52 -5.63 5.25
N LEU A 223 20.12 -5.66 4.05
CA LEU A 223 19.40 -5.37 2.81
C LEU A 223 18.32 -6.41 2.52
N ALA A 224 18.56 -7.69 2.80
CA ALA A 224 17.55 -8.73 2.68
C ALA A 224 16.38 -8.51 3.65
N CYS A 225 16.66 -8.19 4.91
CA CYS A 225 15.62 -7.86 5.91
C CYS A 225 14.78 -6.67 5.46
N ALA A 226 15.41 -5.58 5.01
CA ALA A 226 14.73 -4.39 4.52
C ALA A 226 13.87 -4.69 3.29
N ALA A 227 14.42 -5.40 2.30
CA ALA A 227 13.72 -5.80 1.09
C ALA A 227 12.49 -6.67 1.38
N PHE A 228 12.65 -7.65 2.28
CA PHE A 228 11.61 -8.61 2.62
C PHE A 228 10.53 -7.98 3.51
N ASN A 229 10.93 -7.17 4.48
CA ASN A 229 9.98 -6.44 5.32
C ASN A 229 9.12 -5.50 4.47
N ALA A 230 9.77 -4.62 3.70
CA ALA A 230 9.08 -3.70 2.81
C ALA A 230 8.12 -4.43 1.88
N PHE A 231 8.56 -5.48 1.17
CA PHE A 231 7.67 -6.21 0.26
C PHE A 231 6.48 -6.84 0.99
N GLY A 232 6.74 -7.49 2.13
CA GLY A 232 5.72 -8.11 2.96
C GLY A 232 4.66 -7.12 3.40
N GLU A 233 5.09 -5.99 3.94
CA GLU A 233 4.22 -4.93 4.42
C GLU A 233 3.47 -4.22 3.30
N GLU A 234 4.13 -3.93 2.17
CA GLU A 234 3.49 -3.35 0.99
C GLU A 234 2.34 -4.23 0.50
N VAL A 235 2.54 -5.54 0.43
CA VAL A 235 1.49 -6.43 -0.09
C VAL A 235 0.36 -6.62 0.93
N ILE A 236 0.70 -6.86 2.21
CA ILE A 236 -0.26 -7.18 3.27
C ILE A 236 -1.07 -5.96 3.69
N TYR A 237 -0.41 -4.83 3.95
CA TYR A 237 -1.06 -3.63 4.49
C TYR A 237 -1.54 -2.66 3.42
N ARG A 238 -1.11 -2.83 2.16
CA ARG A 238 -1.44 -1.88 1.08
C ARG A 238 -2.04 -2.52 -0.15
N SER A 239 -1.30 -3.34 -0.90
CA SER A 239 -1.77 -3.88 -2.19
C SER A 239 -3.07 -4.66 -2.02
N GLY A 240 -3.15 -5.62 -1.09
CA GLY A 240 -4.37 -6.40 -0.86
C GLY A 240 -5.60 -5.55 -0.49
N PRO A 241 -5.52 -4.72 0.56
CA PRO A 241 -6.64 -3.90 0.96
C PRO A 241 -7.01 -2.82 -0.07
N LEU A 242 -6.02 -2.17 -0.73
CA LEU A 242 -6.32 -1.22 -1.80
C LEU A 242 -7.01 -1.90 -2.99
N ALA A 243 -6.52 -3.07 -3.41
CA ALA A 243 -7.09 -3.83 -4.53
C ALA A 243 -8.57 -4.19 -4.31
N THR A 244 -8.98 -4.37 -3.05
CA THR A 244 -10.34 -4.79 -2.69
C THR A 244 -11.27 -3.62 -2.35
N VAL A 245 -10.75 -2.47 -1.90
CA VAL A 245 -11.59 -1.36 -1.41
C VAL A 245 -11.64 -0.17 -2.37
N VAL A 246 -10.65 0.02 -3.25
CA VAL A 246 -10.57 1.21 -4.12
C VAL A 246 -11.75 1.36 -5.06
N GLY A 247 -12.27 0.26 -5.61
CA GLY A 247 -13.46 0.28 -6.47
C GLY A 247 -14.77 0.56 -5.72
N VAL A 248 -14.77 0.41 -4.39
CA VAL A 248 -15.96 0.50 -3.54
C VAL A 248 -16.09 1.90 -2.92
N VAL A 249 -15.02 2.37 -2.26
CA VAL A 249 -15.01 3.66 -1.54
C VAL A 249 -14.27 4.76 -2.29
N GLY A 250 -13.57 4.38 -3.37
CA GLY A 250 -12.73 5.24 -4.21
C GLY A 250 -11.34 5.53 -3.67
N PRO A 251 -10.51 6.21 -4.49
CA PRO A 251 -9.07 6.34 -4.26
C PRO A 251 -8.72 7.08 -2.98
N THR A 252 -9.37 8.22 -2.71
CA THR A 252 -9.04 9.02 -1.53
C THR A 252 -9.34 8.25 -0.24
N GLN A 253 -10.54 7.68 -0.12
CA GLN A 253 -10.94 6.93 1.07
C GLN A 253 -10.10 5.66 1.22
N ALA A 254 -9.86 4.92 0.13
CA ALA A 254 -9.04 3.71 0.16
C ALA A 254 -7.63 3.97 0.69
N VAL A 255 -6.97 5.05 0.23
CA VAL A 255 -5.64 5.42 0.74
C VAL A 255 -5.71 5.84 2.20
N LEU A 256 -6.71 6.64 2.60
CA LEU A 256 -6.85 7.08 4.00
C LEU A 256 -7.06 5.88 4.95
N LEU A 257 -7.90 4.92 4.57
CA LEU A 257 -8.15 3.70 5.35
C LEU A 257 -6.86 2.89 5.55
N THR A 258 -6.13 2.60 4.47
CA THR A 258 -4.88 1.82 4.57
C THR A 258 -3.76 2.59 5.27
N SER A 259 -3.74 3.91 5.16
CA SER A 259 -2.78 4.77 5.87
C SER A 259 -3.02 4.79 7.37
N LEU A 260 -4.29 4.96 7.80
CA LEU A 260 -4.64 4.89 9.21
C LEU A 260 -4.26 3.52 9.78
N TRP A 261 -4.63 2.46 9.07
CA TRP A 261 -4.38 1.10 9.54
C TRP A 261 -2.89 0.79 9.70
N PHE A 262 -2.09 1.14 8.70
CA PHE A 262 -0.64 0.97 8.76
C PHE A 262 -0.01 1.82 9.87
N GLY A 263 -0.47 3.07 10.05
CA GLY A 263 -0.06 3.91 11.17
C GLY A 263 -0.35 3.24 12.52
N LEU A 264 -1.58 2.77 12.74
CA LEU A 264 -1.96 2.10 13.99
C LEU A 264 -1.17 0.81 14.26
N ALA A 265 -0.72 0.11 13.22
CA ALA A 265 0.18 -1.04 13.37
C ALA A 265 1.57 -0.65 13.94
N HIS A 266 1.94 0.62 13.84
CA HIS A 266 3.20 1.20 14.35
C HIS A 266 3.02 1.92 15.69
N TYR A 267 1.98 1.58 16.46
CA TYR A 267 1.85 2.11 17.82
C TYR A 267 2.77 1.39 18.83
N VAL A 268 3.05 0.10 18.63
CA VAL A 268 3.94 -0.69 19.52
C VAL A 268 4.97 -1.45 18.71
N GLY A 269 6.22 -1.43 19.15
CA GLY A 269 7.28 -2.29 18.60
C GLY A 269 7.85 -1.81 17.27
N SER A 270 7.57 -0.57 16.88
CA SER A 270 8.17 0.11 15.73
C SER A 270 9.18 1.17 16.18
N VAL A 271 9.94 1.70 15.23
CA VAL A 271 10.87 2.80 15.48
C VAL A 271 10.54 3.93 14.49
N PRO A 272 9.94 5.05 14.93
CA PRO A 272 9.44 5.32 16.29
C PRO A 272 8.15 4.53 16.62
N ASP A 273 7.85 4.36 17.90
CA ASP A 273 6.60 3.80 18.41
C ASP A 273 5.66 4.89 18.95
N GLY A 274 4.54 4.47 19.55
CA GLY A 274 3.52 5.35 20.10
C GLY A 274 2.83 6.22 19.04
N LEU A 275 2.31 7.38 19.48
CA LEU A 275 1.64 8.31 18.57
C LEU A 275 2.58 8.88 17.49
N GLY A 276 3.87 9.03 17.80
CA GLY A 276 4.88 9.45 16.84
C GLY A 276 5.03 8.43 15.69
N GLY A 277 5.12 7.15 16.03
CA GLY A 277 5.09 6.03 15.07
C GLY A 277 3.83 6.02 14.21
N VAL A 278 2.66 6.18 14.83
CA VAL A 278 1.38 6.22 14.11
C VAL A 278 1.34 7.33 13.06
N VAL A 279 1.74 8.55 13.43
CA VAL A 279 1.71 9.70 12.53
C VAL A 279 2.76 9.55 11.42
N ALA A 280 3.99 9.17 11.77
CA ALA A 280 5.08 9.02 10.80
C ALA A 280 4.78 7.91 9.78
N SER A 281 4.45 6.70 10.25
CA SER A 281 4.14 5.56 9.38
C SER A 281 2.84 5.75 8.62
N GLY A 282 1.82 6.37 9.22
CA GLY A 282 0.58 6.74 8.52
C GLY A 282 0.83 7.75 7.41
N GLY A 283 1.67 8.76 7.65
CA GLY A 283 2.09 9.73 6.64
C GLY A 283 2.89 9.11 5.49
N LEU A 284 3.81 8.19 5.81
CA LEU A 284 4.51 7.39 4.81
C LEU A 284 3.53 6.56 3.98
N ALA A 285 2.63 5.82 4.63
CA ALA A 285 1.63 5.01 3.94
C ALA A 285 0.70 5.83 3.04
N LEU A 286 0.40 7.07 3.43
CA LEU A 286 -0.36 8.02 2.61
C LEU A 286 0.39 8.39 1.32
N LEU A 287 1.69 8.67 1.42
CA LEU A 287 2.54 8.95 0.26
C LEU A 287 2.61 7.73 -0.67
N LEU A 288 2.95 6.57 -0.12
CA LEU A 288 3.17 5.36 -0.88
C LEU A 288 1.87 4.78 -1.47
N GLY A 289 0.75 4.88 -0.76
CA GLY A 289 -0.58 4.54 -1.29
C GLY A 289 -0.97 5.40 -2.49
N ARG A 290 -0.65 6.70 -2.48
CA ARG A 290 -0.83 7.56 -3.66
C ARG A 290 0.09 7.17 -4.80
N ALA A 291 1.35 6.81 -4.51
CA ALA A 291 2.27 6.32 -5.53
C ALA A 291 1.71 5.05 -6.19
N MET A 292 1.30 4.08 -5.39
CA MET A 292 0.74 2.79 -5.83
C MET A 292 -0.49 2.97 -6.73
N LEU A 293 -1.43 3.85 -6.35
CA LEU A 293 -2.62 4.12 -7.16
C LEU A 293 -2.28 4.80 -8.48
N ALA A 294 -1.32 5.73 -8.47
CA ALA A 294 -0.95 6.49 -9.66
C ALA A 294 -0.14 5.66 -10.66
N THR A 295 0.72 4.75 -10.17
CA THR A 295 1.58 3.91 -11.00
C THR A 295 0.93 2.56 -11.33
N ARG A 296 -0.15 2.19 -10.63
CA ARG A 296 -0.78 0.85 -10.71
C ARG A 296 0.22 -0.27 -10.42
N GLY A 297 1.11 -0.07 -9.45
CA GLY A 297 2.11 -1.05 -9.07
C GLY A 297 2.90 -0.75 -7.81
N VAL A 298 3.61 -1.77 -7.34
CA VAL A 298 4.30 -1.79 -6.04
C VAL A 298 5.72 -1.24 -6.08
N ALA A 299 6.33 -1.07 -7.26
CA ALA A 299 7.77 -0.81 -7.35
C ALA A 299 8.21 0.48 -6.64
N TRP A 300 7.55 1.62 -6.87
CA TRP A 300 7.87 2.86 -6.14
C TRP A 300 7.61 2.74 -4.63
N PRO A 301 6.42 2.27 -4.18
CA PRO A 301 6.19 1.98 -2.77
C PRO A 301 7.29 1.12 -2.13
N TRP A 302 7.63 0.01 -2.77
CA TRP A 302 8.65 -0.92 -2.30
C TRP A 302 10.02 -0.28 -2.24
N LEU A 303 10.50 0.37 -3.30
CA LEU A 303 11.84 0.98 -3.32
C LEU A 303 12.01 2.06 -2.24
N VAL A 304 11.00 2.91 -2.04
CA VAL A 304 11.03 3.93 -0.98
C VAL A 304 11.06 3.26 0.39
N HIS A 305 10.23 2.24 0.60
CA HIS A 305 10.15 1.53 1.87
C HIS A 305 11.44 0.75 2.17
N VAL A 306 12.05 0.09 1.17
CA VAL A 306 13.36 -0.57 1.33
C VAL A 306 14.44 0.41 1.76
N ALA A 307 14.47 1.62 1.18
CA ALA A 307 15.42 2.63 1.62
C ALA A 307 15.24 2.92 3.11
N ILE A 308 14.01 3.23 3.54
CA ILE A 308 13.69 3.55 4.93
C ILE A 308 14.04 2.40 5.88
N ASP A 309 13.62 1.18 5.55
CA ASP A 309 13.90 -0.01 6.37
C ASP A 309 15.39 -0.34 6.43
N THR A 310 16.16 0.00 5.39
CA THR A 310 17.62 -0.14 5.45
C THR A 310 18.19 0.69 6.61
N ALA A 311 17.72 1.93 6.83
CA ALA A 311 18.16 2.72 7.98
C ALA A 311 17.74 2.08 9.32
N VAL A 312 16.55 1.49 9.39
CA VAL A 312 16.06 0.78 10.58
C VAL A 312 16.92 -0.45 10.88
N PHE A 313 17.16 -1.32 9.90
CA PHE A 313 17.95 -2.53 10.10
C PHE A 313 19.44 -2.24 10.32
N VAL A 314 20.00 -1.16 9.76
CA VAL A 314 21.33 -0.67 10.13
C VAL A 314 21.36 -0.24 11.60
N SER A 315 20.34 0.48 12.06
CA SER A 315 20.25 0.92 13.47
C SER A 315 20.15 -0.28 14.43
N ILE A 316 19.37 -1.30 14.06
CA ILE A 316 19.29 -2.56 14.80
C ILE A 316 20.65 -3.26 14.80
N ALA A 317 21.32 -3.34 13.65
CA ALA A 317 22.64 -3.96 13.55
C ALA A 317 23.65 -3.27 14.48
N LEU A 318 23.74 -1.93 14.42
CA LEU A 318 24.61 -1.13 15.30
C LEU A 318 24.36 -1.38 16.79
N ALA A 319 23.14 -1.76 17.17
CA ALA A 319 22.78 -2.03 18.56
C ALA A 319 22.93 -3.51 18.99
N THR A 320 23.15 -4.45 18.06
CA THR A 320 23.02 -5.89 18.34
C THR A 320 24.15 -6.77 17.82
N VAL A 321 25.07 -6.24 17.02
CA VAL A 321 26.24 -6.97 16.50
C VAL A 321 27.54 -6.58 17.18
#